data_AF-A0AAV4G6C3-F1
#
_entry.id   AF-A0AAV4G6C3-F1
#
_cell.length_a   1.000
_cell.length_b   1.000
_cell.length_c   1.000
_cell.angle_alpha   90.00
_cell.angle_beta   90.00
_cell.angle_gamma   90.00
#
_symmetry.space_group_name_H-M   'P 1'
#
loop_
_entity.id
_entity.type
_entity.pdbx_description
1 polymer ?
#
loop_
_entity_poly.entity_id
_entity_poly.type
_entity_poly.pdbx_seq_one_letter_code
_entity_poly.pdbx_strand_id
1 'polypeptide(L)'
;MFTGTTWMQEIVWLLLHDADFSTAASSPVYMRSPFLEFKDETLNEVGLDIAESMLSPRVIKTHLQKKLMPDQLFQKNPKVVVLFRNPKDVCCSYYNFYKSSSSFGDFQGDWPQFLEMFLEGHAVIVVVVVVVVVVVVVVVVVVVVVVVVVVVIVVVEVVVVVVVVVVVTAAALVLETVVQLYVVVMLVAVELFICI
;
A
#
# COMPACT_ATOMS: atom_id res chain seq x y z
N MET A 1 -3.63 11.29 -14.67
CA MET A 1 -3.19 9.90 -14.56
C MET A 1 -3.94 9.04 -15.58
N PHE A 2 -3.18 8.32 -16.40
CA PHE A 2 -3.67 7.47 -17.50
C PHE A 2 -4.11 6.08 -17.01
N THR A 3 -4.92 6.08 -15.95
CA THR A 3 -5.41 4.88 -15.26
C THR A 3 -6.86 4.52 -15.62
N GLY A 4 -7.43 5.16 -16.66
CA GLY A 4 -8.84 4.98 -17.05
C GLY A 4 -9.79 6.04 -16.50
N THR A 5 -9.27 7.23 -16.17
CA THR A 5 -10.06 8.32 -15.58
C THR A 5 -11.22 8.77 -16.46
N THR A 6 -11.02 8.90 -17.78
CA THR A 6 -12.09 9.25 -18.73
C THR A 6 -13.25 8.24 -18.70
N TRP A 7 -12.95 6.94 -18.66
CA TRP A 7 -13.99 5.91 -18.58
C TRP A 7 -14.78 6.00 -17.28
N MET A 8 -14.08 6.23 -16.16
CA MET A 8 -14.74 6.37 -14.87
C MET A 8 -15.60 7.65 -14.80
N GLN A 9 -15.15 8.75 -15.40
CA GLN A 9 -15.96 9.97 -15.52
C GLN A 9 -17.27 9.68 -16.25
N GLU A 10 -17.23 8.97 -17.38
CA GLU A 10 -18.44 8.61 -18.13
C GLU A 10 -19.38 7.70 -17.34
N ILE A 11 -18.85 6.62 -16.76
CA ILE A 11 -19.64 5.65 -16.00
C ILE A 11 -20.33 6.35 -14.82
N VAL A 12 -19.58 7.11 -14.02
CA VAL A 12 -20.13 7.81 -12.85
C VAL A 12 -21.13 8.87 -13.26
N TRP A 13 -20.84 9.63 -14.32
CA TRP A 13 -21.77 10.67 -14.79
C TRP A 13 -23.09 10.06 -15.25
N LEU A 14 -23.06 9.02 -16.09
CA LEU A 14 -24.26 8.33 -16.56
C LEU A 14 -25.07 7.71 -15.41
N LEU A 15 -24.39 7.10 -14.42
CA LEU A 15 -25.05 6.55 -13.24
C LEU A 15 -25.80 7.60 -12.40
N LEU A 16 -25.34 8.85 -12.40
CA LEU A 16 -25.97 9.95 -11.67
C LEU A 16 -27.06 10.67 -12.45
N HIS A 17 -27.15 10.43 -13.76
CA HIS A 17 -28.08 11.11 -14.67
C HIS A 17 -28.98 10.09 -15.38
N ASP A 18 -29.41 9.04 -14.67
CA ASP A 18 -30.38 8.05 -15.14
C ASP A 18 -30.04 7.42 -16.51
N ALA A 19 -28.75 7.21 -16.77
CA ALA A 19 -28.23 6.71 -18.04
C ALA A 19 -28.63 7.58 -19.25
N ASP A 20 -28.64 8.91 -19.09
CA ASP A 20 -28.85 9.86 -20.19
C ASP A 20 -27.67 9.88 -21.18
N PHE A 21 -27.72 8.93 -22.11
CA PHE A 21 -26.76 8.84 -23.21
C PHE A 21 -26.85 10.00 -24.20
N SER A 22 -28.01 10.68 -24.28
CA SER A 22 -28.21 11.76 -25.24
C SER A 22 -27.36 12.98 -24.88
N THR A 23 -27.43 13.41 -23.61
CA THR A 23 -26.62 14.51 -23.09
C THR A 23 -25.15 14.12 -22.98
N ALA A 24 -24.84 12.87 -22.63
CA ALA A 24 -23.46 12.38 -22.58
C ALA A 24 -22.77 12.45 -23.96
N ALA A 25 -23.51 12.19 -25.03
CA ALA A 25 -23.01 12.27 -26.40
C ALA A 25 -22.92 13.72 -26.93
N SER A 26 -23.81 14.61 -26.51
CA SER A 26 -23.83 15.99 -26.99
C SER A 26 -22.89 16.93 -26.24
N SER A 27 -22.56 16.61 -24.97
CA SER A 27 -21.72 17.45 -24.11
C SER A 27 -20.37 16.78 -23.83
N PRO A 28 -19.23 17.47 -24.07
CA PRO A 28 -17.92 16.88 -23.87
C PRO A 28 -17.63 16.60 -22.39
N VAL A 29 -16.78 15.60 -22.14
CA VAL A 29 -16.55 15.11 -20.77
C VAL A 29 -15.99 16.17 -19.82
N TYR A 30 -15.21 17.14 -20.32
CA TYR A 30 -14.63 18.20 -19.50
C TYR A 30 -15.67 19.22 -19.02
N MET A 31 -16.80 19.37 -19.71
CA MET A 31 -17.93 20.19 -19.25
C MET A 31 -18.76 19.45 -18.20
N ARG A 32 -18.92 18.13 -18.38
CA ARG A 32 -19.71 17.27 -17.49
C ARG A 32 -18.97 16.87 -16.22
N SER A 33 -17.65 16.81 -16.28
CA SER A 33 -16.77 16.46 -15.17
C SER A 33 -15.49 17.28 -15.26
N PRO A 34 -15.50 18.53 -14.74
CA PRO A 34 -14.36 19.43 -14.85
C PRO A 34 -13.11 18.88 -14.15
N PHE A 35 -11.95 19.26 -14.68
CA PHE A 35 -10.66 18.84 -14.18
C PHE A 35 -10.05 19.93 -13.28
N LEU A 36 -10.11 19.72 -11.97
CA LEU A 36 -9.95 20.77 -10.96
C LEU A 36 -8.67 21.61 -11.09
N GLU A 37 -7.53 20.96 -11.34
CA GLU A 37 -6.23 21.62 -11.43
C GLU A 37 -5.83 22.08 -12.83
N PHE A 38 -6.67 21.88 -13.84
CA PHE A 38 -6.34 22.18 -15.23
C PHE A 38 -7.21 23.32 -15.76
N LYS A 39 -6.58 24.23 -16.51
CA LYS A 39 -7.30 25.27 -17.24
C LYS A 39 -7.76 24.68 -18.58
N ASP A 40 -9.06 24.72 -18.82
CA ASP A 40 -9.58 24.32 -20.12
C ASP A 40 -9.23 25.39 -21.15
N GLU A 41 -8.45 25.02 -22.18
CA GLU A 41 -8.03 25.95 -23.23
C GLU A 41 -9.18 26.42 -24.11
N THR A 42 -10.26 25.62 -24.21
CA THR A 42 -11.44 25.94 -25.03
C THR A 42 -12.33 26.95 -24.33
N LEU A 43 -12.52 26.77 -23.02
CA LEU A 43 -13.39 27.62 -22.19
C LEU A 43 -12.66 28.82 -21.60
N ASN A 44 -11.32 28.77 -21.58
CA ASN A 44 -10.46 29.74 -20.91
C ASN A 44 -10.73 29.87 -19.39
N GLU A 45 -11.32 28.84 -18.78
CA GLU A 45 -11.67 28.76 -17.36
C GLU A 45 -10.87 27.67 -16.64
N VAL A 46 -10.61 27.84 -15.34
CA VAL A 46 -10.00 26.80 -14.53
C VAL A 46 -11.09 25.81 -14.12
N GLY A 47 -10.80 24.51 -14.12
CA GLY A 47 -11.81 23.50 -13.76
C GLY A 47 -12.42 23.69 -12.37
N LEU A 48 -11.73 24.40 -11.46
CA LEU A 48 -12.29 24.83 -10.19
C LEU A 48 -13.50 25.77 -10.37
N ASP A 49 -13.38 26.81 -11.21
CA ASP A 49 -14.44 27.79 -11.45
C ASP A 49 -15.66 27.11 -12.08
N ILE A 50 -15.42 26.21 -13.03
CA ILE A 50 -16.47 25.39 -13.64
C ILE A 50 -17.18 24.56 -12.56
N ALA A 51 -16.43 23.88 -11.70
CA ALA A 51 -16.99 23.05 -10.64
C ALA A 51 -17.79 23.84 -9.58
N GLU A 52 -17.45 25.11 -9.34
CA GLU A 52 -18.20 26.00 -8.45
C GLU A 52 -19.53 26.44 -9.06
N SER A 53 -19.59 26.66 -10.37
CA SER A 53 -20.82 27.03 -11.09
C SER A 53 -21.83 25.88 -11.24
N MET A 54 -21.38 24.63 -11.10
CA MET A 54 -22.23 23.45 -11.31
C MET A 54 -23.21 23.20 -10.16
N LEU A 55 -24.43 22.79 -10.53
CA LEU A 55 -25.41 22.28 -9.58
C LEU A 55 -25.02 20.90 -9.05
N SER A 56 -25.49 20.56 -7.84
CA SER A 56 -25.32 19.21 -7.29
C SER A 56 -26.32 18.23 -7.92
N PRO A 57 -25.96 16.94 -8.10
CA PRO A 57 -24.68 16.30 -7.75
C PRO A 57 -23.57 16.56 -8.79
N ARG A 58 -22.35 16.83 -8.31
CA ARG A 58 -21.19 17.14 -9.17
C ARG A 58 -20.29 15.93 -9.33
N VAL A 59 -19.84 15.68 -10.56
CA VAL A 59 -18.73 14.77 -10.86
C VAL A 59 -17.50 15.62 -11.10
N ILE A 60 -16.45 15.44 -10.31
CA ILE A 60 -15.23 16.25 -10.39
C ILE A 60 -14.05 15.32 -10.60
N LYS A 61 -13.18 15.65 -11.55
CA LYS A 61 -11.93 14.93 -11.81
C LYS A 61 -10.78 15.67 -11.14
N THR A 62 -9.87 14.91 -10.53
CA THR A 62 -8.56 15.44 -10.10
C THR A 62 -7.48 14.35 -10.14
N HIS A 63 -6.23 14.76 -10.25
CA HIS A 63 -5.01 13.97 -10.06
C HIS A 63 -4.21 14.47 -8.84
N LEU A 64 -4.70 15.49 -8.13
CA LEU A 64 -4.11 15.95 -6.89
C LEU A 64 -4.13 14.84 -5.84
N GLN A 65 -3.05 14.78 -5.07
CA GLN A 65 -3.01 13.98 -3.85
C GLN A 65 -3.89 14.63 -2.79
N LYS A 66 -4.42 13.82 -1.86
CA LYS A 66 -5.20 14.31 -0.70
C LYS A 66 -4.51 15.46 0.04
N LYS A 67 -3.18 15.41 0.18
CA LYS A 67 -2.38 16.44 0.87
C LYS A 67 -2.36 17.80 0.16
N LEU A 68 -2.65 17.82 -1.14
CA LEU A 68 -2.71 19.03 -1.95
C LEU A 68 -4.14 19.54 -2.11
N MET A 69 -5.13 18.81 -1.59
CA MET A 69 -6.53 19.21 -1.62
C MET A 69 -6.87 20.01 -0.35
N PRO A 70 -7.77 21.01 -0.42
CA PRO A 70 -8.22 21.73 0.76
C PRO A 70 -8.93 20.80 1.74
N ASP A 71 -8.62 20.90 3.04
CA ASP A 71 -9.26 20.07 4.07
C ASP A 71 -10.78 20.28 4.12
N GLN A 72 -11.28 21.47 3.71
CA GLN A 72 -12.71 21.75 3.63
C GLN A 72 -13.45 20.79 2.68
N LEU A 73 -12.77 20.27 1.65
CA LEU A 73 -13.36 19.32 0.70
C LEU A 73 -13.87 18.06 1.42
N PHE A 74 -13.16 17.62 2.46
CA PHE A 74 -13.49 16.40 3.19
C PHE A 74 -14.53 16.61 4.28
N GLN A 75 -14.87 17.85 4.65
CA GLN A 75 -15.91 18.15 5.64
C GLN A 75 -17.30 17.74 5.16
N LYS A 76 -17.54 17.75 3.85
CA LYS A 76 -18.81 17.33 3.23
C LYS A 76 -18.85 15.84 2.90
N ASN A 77 -17.82 15.08 3.27
CA ASN A 77 -17.69 13.64 3.07
C ASN A 77 -18.05 13.18 1.63
N PRO A 78 -17.37 13.71 0.59
CA PRO A 78 -17.65 13.34 -0.79
C PRO A 78 -17.34 11.85 -1.02
N LYS A 79 -18.05 11.25 -1.98
CA LYS A 79 -17.70 9.91 -2.47
C LYS A 79 -16.49 10.03 -3.40
N VAL A 80 -15.40 9.32 -3.09
CA VAL A 80 -14.15 9.38 -3.86
C VAL A 80 -13.89 8.03 -4.51
N VAL A 81 -13.67 8.03 -5.82
CA VAL A 81 -13.26 6.86 -6.61
C VAL A 81 -11.81 7.04 -7.03
N VAL A 82 -10.92 6.16 -6.55
CA VAL A 82 -9.49 6.18 -6.89
C VAL A 82 -9.18 5.05 -7.86
N LEU A 83 -8.48 5.37 -8.95
CA LEU A 83 -8.14 4.41 -10.00
C LEU A 83 -6.66 4.06 -9.96
N PHE A 84 -6.39 2.77 -9.98
CA PHE A 84 -5.05 2.21 -10.10
C PHE A 84 -4.96 1.36 -11.37
N ARG A 85 -3.80 1.38 -12.01
CA ARG A 85 -3.46 0.56 -13.19
C ARG A 85 -2.01 0.13 -13.06
N ASN A 86 -1.67 -1.00 -13.69
CA ASN A 86 -0.29 -1.46 -13.78
C ASN A 86 0.63 -0.31 -14.27
N PRO A 87 1.71 0.03 -13.53
CA PRO A 87 2.56 1.17 -13.87
C PRO A 87 3.24 1.05 -15.23
N LYS A 88 3.49 -0.18 -15.72
CA LYS A 88 4.05 -0.41 -17.07
C LYS A 88 3.06 0.05 -18.15
N ASP A 89 1.79 -0.27 -17.97
CA ASP A 89 0.74 0.14 -18.90
C ASP A 89 0.46 1.64 -18.80
N VAL A 90 0.57 2.22 -17.60
CA VAL A 90 0.46 3.67 -17.41
C VAL A 90 1.58 4.39 -18.15
N CYS A 91 2.84 3.92 -18.04
CA CYS A 91 3.98 4.47 -18.76
C CYS A 91 3.76 4.42 -20.28
N CYS A 92 3.37 3.25 -20.80
CA CYS A 92 3.10 3.08 -22.23
C CYS A 92 1.96 3.98 -22.73
N SER A 93 0.85 4.05 -21.97
CA SER A 93 -0.27 4.93 -22.29
C SER A 93 0.13 6.40 -22.25
N TYR A 94 0.97 6.80 -21.30
CA TYR A 94 1.40 8.19 -21.16
C TYR A 94 2.32 8.60 -22.32
N TYR A 95 3.29 7.76 -22.70
CA TYR A 95 4.15 8.04 -23.86
C TYR A 95 3.34 8.30 -25.13
N ASN A 96 2.36 7.44 -25.42
CA ASN A 96 1.51 7.59 -26.60
C ASN A 96 0.67 8.87 -26.53
N PHE A 97 0.14 9.20 -25.34
CA PHE A 97 -0.60 10.45 -25.14
C PHE A 97 0.30 11.69 -25.30
N TYR A 98 1.52 11.65 -24.77
CA TYR A 98 2.49 12.75 -24.87
C TYR A 98 2.86 13.01 -26.34
N LYS A 99 3.02 11.95 -27.13
CA LYS A 99 3.27 12.04 -28.57
C LYS A 99 2.10 12.58 -29.38
N SER A 100 0.87 12.37 -28.93
CA SER A 100 -0.34 12.76 -29.68
C SER A 100 -0.91 14.11 -29.25
N SER A 101 -0.56 14.60 -28.06
CA SER A 101 -1.07 15.86 -27.52
C SER A 101 -0.05 16.98 -27.65
N SER A 102 -0.38 17.99 -28.45
CA SER A 102 0.41 19.23 -28.56
C SER A 102 0.41 20.06 -27.28
N SER A 103 -0.54 19.84 -26.37
CA SER A 103 -0.73 20.66 -25.15
C SER A 103 0.26 20.34 -24.02
N PHE A 104 1.00 19.23 -24.10
CA PHE A 104 1.99 18.84 -23.08
C PHE A 104 3.45 19.04 -23.53
N GLY A 105 3.67 19.67 -24.69
CA GLY A 105 4.97 20.09 -25.18
C GLY A 105 5.59 19.14 -26.23
N ASP A 106 6.65 19.62 -26.86
CA ASP A 106 7.30 18.97 -28.00
C ASP A 106 8.35 17.94 -27.56
N PHE A 107 7.99 16.94 -26.74
CA PHE A 107 8.95 15.88 -26.40
C PHE A 107 9.37 15.11 -27.67
N GLN A 108 10.61 15.33 -28.11
CA GLN A 108 11.20 14.68 -29.29
C GLN A 108 12.00 13.42 -28.95
N GLY A 109 11.99 13.00 -27.69
CA GLY A 109 12.76 11.84 -27.23
C GLY A 109 12.14 10.51 -27.66
N ASP A 110 12.95 9.45 -27.59
CA ASP A 110 12.51 8.10 -27.87
C ASP A 110 11.91 7.39 -26.65
N TRP A 111 11.49 6.14 -26.83
CA TRP A 111 10.85 5.35 -25.77
C TRP A 111 11.78 5.10 -24.56
N PRO A 112 13.05 4.70 -24.72
CA PRO A 112 14.00 4.60 -23.62
C PRO A 112 14.12 5.89 -22.80
N GLN A 113 14.27 7.04 -23.47
CA GLN A 113 14.36 8.34 -22.80
C GLN A 113 13.08 8.68 -22.04
N PHE A 114 11.91 8.37 -22.62
CA PHE A 114 10.64 8.56 -21.92
C PHE A 114 10.52 7.66 -20.70
N LEU A 115 10.94 6.39 -20.80
CA LEU A 115 10.90 5.45 -19.70
C LEU A 115 11.80 5.90 -18.54
N GLU A 116 13.00 6.39 -18.84
CA GLU A 116 13.91 6.95 -17.84
C GLU A 116 13.27 8.17 -17.14
N MET A 117 12.78 9.14 -17.92
CA MET A 117 12.06 10.31 -17.40
C MET A 117 10.82 9.92 -16.56
N PHE A 118 10.12 8.86 -16.94
CA PHE A 118 9.00 8.30 -16.18
C PHE A 118 9.48 7.71 -14.84
N LEU A 119 10.55 6.90 -14.84
CA LEU A 119 11.09 6.26 -13.64
C LEU A 119 11.69 7.26 -12.66
N GLU A 120 12.31 8.33 -13.15
CA GLU A 120 12.86 9.42 -12.33
C GLU A 120 11.78 10.33 -11.70
N GLY A 121 10.51 10.16 -12.11
CA GLY A 121 9.40 10.95 -11.60
C GLY A 121 9.24 12.32 -12.26
N HIS A 122 10.00 12.59 -13.34
CA HIS A 122 9.95 13.85 -14.08
C HIS A 122 8.76 13.96 -15.03
N ALA A 123 8.18 12.84 -15.45
CA ALA A 123 6.86 12.84 -16.06
C ALA A 123 5.84 13.25 -14.97
N VAL A 124 5.19 14.41 -15.14
CA VAL A 124 4.46 15.25 -14.15
C VAL A 124 3.40 14.53 -13.27
N ILE A 125 3.19 13.21 -13.39
CA ILE A 125 2.20 12.45 -12.61
C ILE A 125 2.79 11.14 -12.02
N VAL A 126 4.11 10.94 -12.05
CA VAL A 126 4.73 9.67 -11.59
C VAL A 126 5.24 9.72 -10.14
N VAL A 127 5.46 10.91 -9.58
CA VAL A 127 5.90 11.09 -8.18
C VAL A 127 4.97 10.35 -7.20
N VAL A 128 3.66 10.31 -7.47
CA VAL A 128 2.69 9.62 -6.60
C VAL A 128 2.86 8.11 -6.63
N VAL A 129 3.07 7.51 -7.80
CA VAL A 129 3.16 6.05 -7.95
C VAL A 129 4.48 5.54 -7.39
N VAL A 130 5.58 6.23 -7.69
CA VAL A 130 6.89 5.84 -7.17
C VAL A 130 6.91 5.95 -5.66
N VAL A 131 6.39 7.04 -5.08
CA VAL A 131 6.30 7.19 -3.63
C VAL A 131 5.40 6.11 -3.01
N VAL A 132 4.23 5.81 -3.59
CA VAL A 132 3.34 4.76 -3.06
C VAL A 132 3.97 3.37 -3.17
N VAL A 133 4.60 3.03 -4.30
CA VAL A 133 5.27 1.73 -4.49
C VAL A 133 6.46 1.60 -3.54
N VAL A 134 7.29 2.63 -3.40
CA VAL A 134 8.43 2.64 -2.47
C VAL A 134 7.93 2.51 -1.03
N VAL A 135 6.89 3.25 -0.63
CA VAL A 135 6.31 3.14 0.72
C VAL A 135 5.74 1.74 0.96
N VAL A 136 5.01 1.15 0.00
CA VAL A 136 4.47 -0.21 0.13
C VAL A 136 5.60 -1.23 0.23
N VAL A 137 6.64 -1.14 -0.60
CA VAL A 137 7.79 -2.04 -0.55
C VAL A 137 8.53 -1.91 0.79
N VAL A 138 8.78 -0.68 1.26
CA VAL A 138 9.42 -0.45 2.56
C VAL A 138 8.56 -1.00 3.69
N VAL A 139 7.24 -0.78 3.68
CA VAL A 139 6.33 -1.33 4.70
C VAL A 139 6.34 -2.86 4.67
N VAL A 140 6.27 -3.48 3.48
CA VAL A 140 6.32 -4.94 3.35
C VAL A 140 7.65 -5.49 3.86
N VAL A 141 8.78 -4.88 3.49
CA VAL A 141 10.10 -5.28 3.95
C VAL A 141 10.22 -5.15 5.47
N VAL A 142 9.78 -4.02 6.05
CA VAL A 142 9.78 -3.81 7.50
C VAL A 142 8.92 -4.84 8.21
N VAL A 143 7.70 -5.11 7.72
CA VAL A 143 6.81 -6.12 8.30
C VAL A 143 7.45 -7.51 8.24
N VAL A 144 8.03 -7.90 7.10
CA VAL A 144 8.70 -9.20 6.95
C VAL A 144 9.88 -9.30 7.92
N VAL A 145 10.73 -8.27 8.01
CA VAL A 145 11.87 -8.26 8.94
C VAL A 145 11.41 -8.37 10.40
N VAL A 146 10.39 -7.60 10.79
CA VAL A 146 9.83 -7.65 12.16
C VAL A 146 9.29 -9.04 12.47
N VAL A 147 8.52 -9.64 11.55
CA VAL A 147 7.99 -11.00 11.72
C VAL A 147 9.12 -12.02 11.89
N VAL A 148 10.16 -11.96 11.04
CA VAL A 148 11.31 -12.86 11.14
C VAL A 148 12.02 -12.69 12.48
N VAL A 149 12.28 -11.46 12.91
CA VAL A 149 12.94 -11.18 14.20
C VAL A 149 12.11 -11.72 15.37
N VAL A 150 10.80 -11.49 15.37
CA VAL A 150 9.90 -12.00 16.42
C VAL A 150 9.91 -13.53 16.45
N VAL A 151 9.84 -14.19 15.28
CA VAL A 151 9.89 -15.66 15.20
C VAL A 151 11.22 -16.18 15.75
N VAL A 152 12.35 -15.56 15.40
CA VAL A 152 13.67 -15.96 15.91
C VAL A 152 13.74 -15.81 17.43
N ILE A 153 13.26 -14.70 18.00
CA ILE A 153 13.24 -14.48 19.45
C ILE A 153 12.42 -15.57 20.14
N VAL A 154 11.20 -15.83 19.65
CA VAL A 154 10.31 -16.85 20.24
C VAL A 154 10.95 -18.24 20.16
N VAL A 155 11.57 -18.60 19.03
CA VAL A 155 12.26 -19.90 18.89
C VAL A 155 13.42 -20.00 19.88
N VAL A 156 14.24 -18.95 20.03
CA VAL A 156 15.36 -18.94 20.97
C VAL A 156 14.86 -19.08 22.40
N GLU A 157 13.82 -18.33 22.81
CA GLU A 157 13.23 -18.45 24.14
C GLU A 157 12.70 -19.86 24.41
N VAL A 158 11.95 -20.45 23.47
CA VAL A 158 11.43 -21.81 23.60
C VAL A 158 12.58 -22.82 23.75
N VAL A 159 13.63 -22.71 22.92
CA VAL A 159 14.79 -23.60 23.01
C VAL A 159 15.48 -23.47 24.37
N VAL A 160 15.71 -22.24 24.84
CA VAL A 160 16.32 -22.00 26.16
C VAL A 160 15.48 -22.61 27.28
N VAL A 161 14.16 -22.39 27.26
CA VAL A 161 13.24 -22.96 28.26
C VAL A 161 13.29 -24.49 28.22
N VAL A 162 13.24 -25.10 27.04
CA VAL A 162 13.32 -26.56 26.89
C VAL A 162 14.64 -27.09 27.43
N VAL A 163 15.77 -26.47 27.09
CA VAL A 163 17.10 -26.89 27.58
C VAL A 163 17.18 -26.77 29.09
N VAL A 164 16.71 -25.66 29.67
CA VAL A 164 16.71 -25.47 31.13
C VAL A 164 15.85 -26.53 31.82
N VAL A 165 14.63 -26.78 31.32
CA VAL A 165 13.74 -27.81 31.88
C VAL A 165 14.38 -29.20 31.81
N VAL A 166 15.00 -29.56 30.68
CA VAL A 166 15.67 -30.85 30.51
C VAL A 166 16.85 -30.99 31.48
N VAL A 167 17.68 -29.96 31.61
CA VAL A 167 18.84 -29.99 32.52
C VAL A 167 18.40 -30.09 33.98
N VAL A 168 17.40 -29.32 34.39
CA VAL A 168 16.89 -29.32 35.78
C VAL A 168 16.23 -30.66 36.12
N THR A 169 15.42 -31.21 35.22
CA THR A 169 14.78 -32.51 35.44
C THR A 169 15.78 -33.66 35.47
N ALA A 170 16.79 -33.65 34.60
CA ALA A 170 17.88 -34.63 34.64
C ALA A 170 18.69 -34.54 35.95
N ALA A 171 19.03 -33.32 36.40
CA ALA A 171 19.73 -33.12 37.67
C ALA A 171 18.93 -33.61 38.88
N ALA A 172 17.61 -33.36 38.90
CA ALA A 172 16.73 -33.85 39.95
C ALA A 172 16.70 -35.39 40.02
N LEU A 173 16.62 -36.07 38.86
CA LEU A 173 16.60 -37.53 38.79
C LEU A 173 17.93 -38.15 39.27
N VAL A 174 19.06 -37.53 38.94
CA VAL A 174 20.38 -37.95 39.43
C VAL A 174 20.49 -37.80 40.94
N LEU A 175 19.99 -36.69 41.50
CA LEU A 175 20.02 -36.50 42.95
C LEU A 175 19.16 -37.54 43.67
N GLU A 176 17.96 -37.81 43.16
CA GLU A 176 17.03 -38.79 43.74
C GLU A 176 17.62 -40.21 43.75
N THR A 177 18.27 -40.61 42.65
CA THR A 177 18.96 -41.92 42.57
C THR A 177 20.17 -42.02 43.49
N VAL A 178 20.96 -40.97 43.66
CA VAL A 178 22.09 -40.93 44.61
C VAL A 178 21.59 -41.04 46.05
N VAL A 179 20.51 -40.32 46.40
CA VAL A 179 19.90 -40.39 47.73
C VAL A 179 19.36 -41.80 48.01
N GLN A 180 18.66 -42.41 47.05
CA GLN A 180 18.18 -43.80 47.21
C GLN A 180 19.33 -44.77 47.41
N LEU A 181 20.41 -44.68 46.62
CA LEU A 181 21.58 -45.54 46.78
C LEU A 181 22.23 -45.36 48.15
N TYR A 182 22.35 -44.12 48.64
CA TYR A 182 22.92 -43.83 49.95
C TYR A 182 22.08 -44.43 51.09
N VAL A 183 20.75 -44.32 51.00
CA VAL A 183 19.83 -44.94 51.97
C VAL A 183 19.96 -46.47 51.95
N VAL A 184 20.06 -47.09 50.77
CA VAL A 184 20.27 -48.54 50.63
C VAL A 184 21.61 -48.97 51.25
N VAL A 185 22.69 -48.24 50.96
CA VAL A 185 24.02 -48.52 51.54
C VAL A 185 24.00 -48.39 53.06
N MET A 186 23.33 -47.37 53.60
CA MET A 186 23.18 -47.17 55.04
C MET A 186 22.37 -48.30 55.70
N LEU A 187 21.27 -48.74 55.09
CA LEU A 187 20.46 -49.86 55.57
C LEU A 187 21.27 -51.17 55.61
N VAL A 188 22.00 -51.46 54.54
CA VAL A 188 22.88 -52.64 54.46
C VAL A 188 23.99 -52.58 55.51
N ALA A 189 24.60 -51.41 55.71
CA ALA A 189 25.62 -51.22 56.74
C ALA A 189 25.07 -51.43 58.16
N VAL A 190 23.84 -50.98 58.44
CA VAL A 190 23.15 -51.21 59.72
C VAL A 190 22.84 -52.69 59.93
N GLU A 191 22.35 -53.40 58.92
CA GLU A 191 22.08 -54.85 59.01
C GLU A 191 23.36 -55.66 59.28
N LEU A 192 24.47 -55.34 58.60
CA LEU A 192 25.78 -55.93 58.85
C LEU A 192 26.29 -55.67 60.27
N PHE A 193 26.04 -54.48 60.83
CA PHE A 193 26.45 -54.14 62.19
C PHE A 193 25.63 -54.88 63.26
N ILE A 194 24.36 -55.21 62.98
CA ILE A 194 23.51 -56.00 63.88
C ILE A 194 23.87 -57.50 63.86
N CYS A 195 24.53 -57.98 62.79
CA CYS A 195 24.89 -59.39 62.63
C CYS A 195 26.27 -59.79 63.21
N ILE A 196 27.01 -58.85 63.80
CA ILE A 196 28.33 -59.05 64.45
C ILE A 196 28.16 -58.97 65.96
#